data_AF-A0A1G8ZQ81-F1
#
_entry.id   AF-A0A1G8ZQ81-F1
#
_cell.length_a   1.000
_cell.length_b   1.000
_cell.length_c   1.000
_cell.angle_alpha   90.00
_cell.angle_beta   90.00
_cell.angle_gamma   90.00
#
_symmetry.space_group_name_H-M   'P 1'
#
loop_
_entity.id
_entity.type
_entity.pdbx_description
1 polymer ?
#
loop_
_entity_poly.entity_id
_entity_poly.type
_entity_poly.pdbx_seq_one_letter_code
_entity_poly.pdbx_strand_id
1 'polypeptide(L)' 'MVRRDEGELAGFQANANEFHKCSNCGKLLSTRKEEKVKLCKDCQERRHNQDINNSI' A
#
# COMPACT_ATOMS: atom_id res chain seq x y z
N MET A 1 -9.79 18.16 40.16
CA MET A 1 -8.80 18.44 39.11
C MET A 1 -7.64 17.47 39.28
N VAL A 2 -7.54 16.44 38.43
CA VAL A 2 -6.29 15.69 38.21
C VAL A 2 -6.16 15.56 36.69
N ARG A 3 -5.14 16.23 36.16
CA ARG A 3 -4.64 16.04 34.80
C ARG A 3 -3.80 14.77 34.80
N ARG A 4 -4.03 13.87 33.86
CA ARG A 4 -3.01 13.00 33.26
C ARG A 4 -3.54 12.57 31.91
N ASP A 5 -2.99 13.24 30.91
CA ASP A 5 -2.99 12.87 29.51
C ASP A 5 -2.33 11.49 29.43
N GLU A 6 -3.13 10.43 29.41
CA GLU A 6 -2.65 9.08 29.09
C GLU A 6 -2.43 9.02 27.59
N GLY A 7 -1.36 9.69 27.16
CA GLY A 7 -0.73 9.44 25.89
C GLY A 7 -0.16 8.03 25.93
N GLU A 8 -0.87 7.10 25.32
CA GLU A 8 -0.30 5.98 24.61
C GLU A 8 -1.38 5.48 23.66
N LEU A 9 -1.32 5.99 22.41
CA LEU A 9 -2.02 5.40 21.26
C LEU A 9 -1.86 3.88 21.37
N ALA A 10 -2.97 3.19 21.67
CA ALA A 10 -3.03 1.73 21.69
C ALA A 10 -2.27 1.20 20.48
N GLY A 11 -1.19 0.48 20.77
CA GLY A 11 -0.16 0.12 19.81
C GLY A 11 -0.75 -0.30 18.48
N PHE A 12 -0.53 0.53 17.47
CA PHE A 12 -0.57 0.09 16.09
C PHE A 12 0.60 -0.88 15.95
N GLN A 13 0.39 -2.12 16.37
CA GLN A 13 1.17 -3.25 15.90
C GLN A 13 0.91 -3.27 14.40
N ALA A 14 1.76 -2.56 13.65
CA ALA A 14 1.89 -2.76 12.23
C ALA A 14 2.15 -4.26 12.08
N ASN A 15 1.13 -4.99 11.65
CA ASN A 15 1.22 -6.44 11.60
C ASN A 15 2.34 -6.70 10.59
N ALA A 16 3.39 -7.43 10.95
CA ALA A 16 4.51 -7.68 10.04
C ALA A 16 4.10 -8.46 8.76
N ASN A 17 2.85 -8.91 8.69
CA ASN A 17 2.17 -9.47 7.51
C ASN A 17 1.32 -8.45 6.74
N GLU A 18 1.46 -7.15 6.99
CA GLU A 18 0.86 -6.10 6.15
C GLU A 18 1.61 -6.05 4.83
N PHE A 19 1.22 -6.93 3.91
CA PHE A 19 1.52 -6.69 2.51
C PHE A 19 1.04 -5.27 2.18
N HIS A 20 1.98 -4.44 1.71
CA HIS A 20 1.72 -3.02 1.52
C HIS A 20 0.47 -2.80 0.64
N LYS A 21 -0.21 -1.66 0.77
CA LYS A 21 -1.36 -1.34 -0.10
C LYS A 21 -0.86 -0.85 -1.46
N CYS A 22 -1.62 -1.15 -2.51
CA CYS A 22 -1.45 -0.57 -3.83
C CYS A 22 -1.52 0.94 -3.74
N SER A 23 -0.50 1.63 -4.21
CA SER A 23 -0.41 3.09 -4.15
C SER A 23 -1.44 3.77 -5.06
N ASN A 24 -2.01 3.06 -6.03
CA ASN A 24 -2.99 3.62 -6.97
C ASN A 24 -4.45 3.38 -6.53
N CYS A 25 -4.78 2.20 -6.02
CA CYS A 25 -6.17 1.84 -5.70
C CYS A 25 -6.40 1.44 -4.23
N GLY A 26 -5.37 1.44 -3.39
CA GLY A 26 -5.47 1.08 -1.97
C GLY A 26 -5.70 -0.41 -1.69
N LYS A 27 -5.81 -1.26 -2.72
CA LYS A 27 -5.99 -2.71 -2.59
C LYS A 27 -4.77 -3.34 -1.92
N LEU A 28 -4.97 -4.29 -1.02
CA LEU A 28 -3.86 -5.05 -0.43
C LEU A 28 -3.08 -5.78 -1.52
N LEU A 29 -1.76 -5.62 -1.50
CA LEU A 29 -0.87 -6.39 -2.37
C LEU A 29 -0.83 -7.82 -1.83
N SER A 30 -0.65 -8.82 -2.70
CA SER A 30 -0.68 -10.23 -2.28
C SER A 30 0.63 -10.94 -2.56
N THR A 31 1.54 -10.30 -3.31
CA THR A 31 2.81 -10.88 -3.71
C THR A 31 3.98 -9.91 -3.49
N ARG A 32 5.17 -10.44 -3.21
CA ARG A 32 6.39 -9.62 -3.10
C ARG A 32 6.71 -8.81 -4.36
N LYS A 33 6.29 -9.31 -5.53
CA LYS A 33 6.45 -8.58 -6.81
C LYS A 33 5.60 -7.31 -6.80
N GLU A 34 4.36 -7.40 -6.35
CA GLU A 34 3.45 -6.26 -6.20
C GLU A 34 3.98 -5.25 -5.17
N GLU A 35 4.54 -5.72 -4.05
CA GLU A 35 5.17 -4.84 -3.04
C GLU A 35 6.38 -4.09 -3.58
N LYS A 36 7.23 -4.76 -4.39
CA LYS A 36 8.41 -4.13 -5.01
C LYS A 36 8.02 -2.93 -5.88
N VAL A 37 6.90 -3.02 -6.59
CA VAL A 37 6.40 -1.94 -7.46
C VAL A 37 5.31 -1.10 -6.80
N LYS A 38 4.95 -1.39 -5.55
CA LYS A 38 3.87 -0.77 -4.77
C LYS A 38 2.52 -0.65 -5.51
N LEU A 39 2.25 -1.56 -6.44
CA LEU A 39 1.05 -1.56 -7.29
C LEU A 39 0.49 -2.97 -7.39
N CYS A 40 -0.82 -3.10 -7.34
CA CYS A 40 -1.47 -4.39 -7.58
C CYS A 40 -1.39 -4.76 -9.06
N LYS A 41 -1.51 -6.05 -9.36
CA LYS A 41 -1.41 -6.57 -10.73
C LYS A 41 -2.28 -5.81 -11.74
N ASP A 42 -3.54 -5.50 -11.37
CA ASP A 42 -4.47 -4.75 -12.23
C ASP A 42 -3.93 -3.35 -12.59
N CYS A 43 -3.38 -2.64 -11.60
CA CYS A 43 -2.79 -1.31 -11.83
C CYS A 43 -1.48 -1.39 -12.61
N GLN A 44 -0.70 -2.46 -12.44
CA GLN A 44 0.50 -2.69 -13.26
C GLN A 44 0.14 -2.93 -14.73
N GLU A 45 -0.88 -3.74 -15.01
CA GLU A 45 -1.35 -4.02 -16.38
C GLU A 45 -1.87 -2.75 -17.06
N ARG A 46 -2.64 -1.92 -16.35
CA ARG A 46 -3.07 -0.61 -16.87
C ARG A 46 -1.90 0.32 -17.18
N ARG A 47 -0.90 0.37 -16.30
CA ARG A 47 0.31 1.19 -16.48
C ARG A 47 1.11 0.71 -17.69
N HIS A 48 1.30 -0.60 -17.82
CA HIS A 48 2.01 -1.21 -18.95
C HIS A 48 1.30 -0.93 -20.28
N ASN A 49 -0.04 -1.02 -20.31
CA ASN A 49 -0.81 -0.65 -21.50
C ASN A 49 -0.70 0.84 -21.84
N GLN A 50 -0.68 1.75 -20.85
CA GLN A 50 -0.45 3.17 -21.12
C GLN A 50 0.94 3.43 -21.70
N ASP A 51 1.98 2.78 -21.17
CA ASP A 51 3.36 2.97 -21.61
C ASP A 51 3.56 2.55 -23.09
N ILE A 52 2.94 1.44 -23.48
CA ILE A 52 2.92 0.97 -24.88
C ILE A 52 2.21 1.96 -25.80
N ASN A 53 1.06 2.50 -25.38
CA ASN A 53 0.29 3.44 -26.21
C ASN A 53 0.92 4.83 -26.29
N ASN A 54 1.78 5.20 -25.34
CA ASN A 54 2.44 6.51 -25.30
C ASN A 54 3.82 6.51 -26.02
N SER A 55 4.24 5.38 -26.59
CA SER A 55 5.52 5.22 -27.31
C SER A 55 5.34 5.11 -28.83
N ILE A 56 4.17 5.49 -29.36
CA ILE A 56 3.85 5.52 -30.81
C ILE A 56 3.68 6.97 -31.25
#